data_AF-A0A7K4FNV9-F1
#
_entry.id   AF-A0A7K4FNV9-F1
#
_cell.length_a   1.000
_cell.length_b   1.000
_cell.length_c   1.000
_cell.angle_alpha   90.00
_cell.angle_beta   90.00
_cell.angle_gamma   90.00
#
_symmetry.space_group_name_H-M   'P 1'
#
loop_
_entity.id
_entity.type
_entity.pdbx_description
1 polymer ?
#
loop_
_entity_poly.entity_id
_entity_poly.type
_entity_poly.pdbx_seq_one_letter_code
_entity_poly.pdbx_strand_id
1 'polypeptide(L)'
;ILPEKQDIVDPDILILEGLNILQVKNPGRKDEIYVSDFLDFSIFIDAKVEYIKEWFVERFFLLMETAFKDKDSYFRKYSELTKEEARELSSKIWDNINGKNYSENIVKTRYRAELIIEKGKTHNIENIMMKKL
;
A
#
# COMPACT_ATOMS: atom_id res chain seq x y z
N ILE A 1 -5.34 1.56 -21.72
CA ILE A 1 -5.50 0.11 -22.01
C ILE A 1 -5.51 -0.56 -20.64
N LEU A 2 -6.63 -1.17 -20.24
CA LEU A 2 -6.63 -2.05 -19.06
C LEU A 2 -5.67 -3.21 -19.35
N PRO A 3 -4.83 -3.67 -18.42
CA PRO A 3 -3.86 -4.72 -18.69
C PRO A 3 -4.56 -5.99 -19.17
N GLU A 4 -3.83 -6.83 -19.91
CA GLU A 4 -4.25 -8.15 -20.34
C GLU A 4 -5.05 -8.88 -19.25
N LYS A 5 -6.21 -9.44 -19.62
CA LYS A 5 -6.97 -10.32 -18.74
C LYS A 5 -6.14 -11.59 -18.55
N GLN A 6 -5.61 -11.78 -17.36
CA GLN A 6 -4.92 -13.02 -16.99
C GLN A 6 -5.94 -13.98 -16.37
N ASP A 7 -6.10 -15.16 -16.95
CA ASP A 7 -6.91 -16.22 -16.36
C ASP A 7 -6.08 -16.93 -15.27
N ILE A 8 -6.62 -16.98 -14.06
CA ILE A 8 -6.05 -17.71 -12.92
C ILE A 8 -6.91 -18.95 -12.72
N VAL A 9 -6.34 -20.13 -12.93
CA VAL A 9 -7.05 -21.41 -12.87
C VAL A 9 -6.42 -22.27 -11.79
N ASP A 10 -7.20 -22.52 -10.74
CA ASP A 10 -6.92 -23.49 -9.66
C ASP A 10 -5.47 -23.49 -9.10
N PRO A 11 -4.94 -22.34 -8.63
CA PRO A 11 -3.63 -22.31 -8.00
C PRO A 11 -3.68 -22.93 -6.61
N ASP A 12 -2.62 -23.63 -6.21
CA ASP A 12 -2.47 -24.13 -4.83
C ASP A 12 -2.46 -22.99 -3.80
N ILE A 13 -1.84 -21.85 -4.16
CA ILE A 13 -1.78 -20.64 -3.34
C ILE A 13 -1.96 -19.43 -4.25
N LEU A 14 -2.90 -18.54 -3.88
CA LEU A 14 -3.08 -17.23 -4.50
C LEU A 14 -2.73 -16.13 -3.51
N ILE A 15 -1.72 -15.31 -3.83
CA ILE A 15 -1.38 -14.12 -3.03
C ILE A 15 -2.14 -12.92 -3.57
N LEU A 16 -3.03 -12.37 -2.73
CA LEU A 16 -3.81 -11.17 -3.01
C LEU A 16 -3.16 -9.98 -2.27
N GLU A 17 -2.67 -8.98 -3.00
CA GLU A 17 -2.15 -7.75 -2.41
C GLU A 17 -3.07 -6.56 -2.65
N GLY A 18 -3.12 -5.63 -1.68
CA GLY A 18 -3.83 -4.37 -1.86
C GLY A 18 -4.12 -3.64 -0.56
N LEU A 19 -4.37 -2.33 -0.67
CA LEU A 19 -4.64 -1.46 0.49
C LEU A 19 -6.00 -1.72 1.16
N ASN A 20 -6.93 -2.33 0.42
CA ASN A 20 -8.34 -2.44 0.82
C ASN A 20 -8.79 -3.87 1.11
N ILE A 21 -7.88 -4.86 1.07
CA ILE A 21 -8.24 -6.29 1.18
C ILE A 21 -8.88 -6.65 2.54
N LEU A 22 -8.55 -5.89 3.60
CA LEU A 22 -9.09 -6.07 4.96
C LEU A 22 -10.18 -5.07 5.35
N GLN A 23 -10.58 -4.18 4.43
CA GLN A 23 -11.58 -3.16 4.73
C GLN A 23 -12.99 -3.73 4.79
N VAL A 24 -13.75 -3.26 5.77
CA VAL A 24 -15.16 -3.59 5.96
C VAL A 24 -15.91 -2.29 6.18
N LYS A 25 -16.85 -2.00 5.28
CA LYS A 25 -17.56 -0.72 5.25
C LYS A 25 -18.62 -0.63 6.36
N ASN A 26 -19.37 -1.71 6.61
CA ASN A 26 -20.47 -1.74 7.58
C ASN A 26 -20.36 -2.96 8.51
N PRO A 27 -19.48 -2.94 9.53
CA PRO A 27 -19.37 -4.05 10.47
C PRO A 27 -20.71 -4.28 11.19
N GLY A 28 -21.29 -5.48 11.04
CA GLY A 28 -22.55 -5.88 11.68
C GLY A 28 -23.76 -6.02 10.75
N ARG A 29 -23.65 -5.64 9.47
CA ARG A 29 -24.68 -5.94 8.48
C ARG A 29 -24.46 -7.35 7.94
N LYS A 30 -25.40 -8.27 8.19
CA LYS A 30 -25.25 -9.71 7.92
C LYS A 30 -25.24 -10.10 6.43
N ASP A 31 -25.61 -9.18 5.54
CA ASP A 31 -25.79 -9.47 4.10
C ASP A 31 -24.65 -8.90 3.23
N GLU A 32 -23.58 -8.36 3.81
CA GLU A 32 -22.42 -7.85 3.05
C GLU A 32 -21.28 -8.88 3.05
N ILE A 33 -20.79 -9.20 1.85
CA ILE A 33 -19.62 -10.05 1.62
C ILE A 33 -18.39 -9.16 1.41
N TYR A 34 -17.29 -9.50 2.07
CA TYR A 34 -16.02 -8.78 1.98
C TYR A 34 -14.92 -9.66 1.38
N VAL A 35 -13.88 -9.04 0.83
CA VAL A 35 -12.72 -9.78 0.30
C VAL A 35 -12.08 -10.66 1.38
N SER A 36 -12.03 -10.17 2.62
CA SER A 36 -11.50 -10.90 3.77
C SER A 36 -12.23 -12.21 4.06
N ASP A 37 -13.49 -12.36 3.65
CA ASP A 37 -14.27 -13.58 3.90
C ASP A 37 -13.79 -14.77 3.04
N PHE A 38 -12.95 -14.50 2.03
CA PHE A 38 -12.34 -15.50 1.14
C PHE A 38 -10.85 -15.68 1.38
N LEU A 39 -10.28 -15.08 2.41
CA LEU A 39 -8.86 -15.22 2.75
C LEU A 39 -8.69 -16.28 3.83
N ASP A 40 -7.86 -17.30 3.57
CA ASP A 40 -7.47 -18.28 4.59
C ASP A 40 -6.45 -17.70 5.58
N PHE A 41 -5.63 -16.74 5.12
CA PHE A 41 -4.60 -16.09 5.91
C PHE A 41 -4.32 -14.69 5.37
N SER A 42 -4.13 -13.72 6.27
CA SER A 42 -3.81 -12.34 5.89
C SER A 42 -2.65 -11.76 6.67
N ILE A 43 -1.87 -10.95 5.98
CA ILE A 43 -0.65 -10.30 6.48
C ILE A 43 -0.82 -8.79 6.36
N PHE A 44 -0.63 -8.07 7.45
CA PHE A 44 -0.53 -6.62 7.45
C PHE A 44 0.93 -6.20 7.63
N ILE A 45 1.45 -5.41 6.69
CA ILE A 45 2.78 -4.82 6.79
C ILE A 45 2.63 -3.43 7.44
N ASP A 46 3.12 -3.31 8.66
CA ASP A 46 3.06 -2.07 9.45
C ASP A 46 4.42 -1.37 9.53
N ALA A 47 4.39 -0.07 9.79
CA ALA A 47 5.56 0.73 10.13
C ALA A 47 5.09 2.06 10.73
N LYS A 48 6.00 2.79 11.39
CA LYS A 48 5.70 4.16 11.81
C LYS A 48 5.39 5.04 10.59
N VAL A 49 4.40 5.91 10.71
CA VAL A 49 3.87 6.70 9.59
C VAL A 49 4.93 7.60 8.96
N GLU A 50 5.85 8.11 9.78
CA GLU A 50 7.00 8.90 9.33
C GLU A 50 7.94 8.11 8.41
N TYR A 51 8.12 6.80 8.66
CA TYR A 51 8.94 5.95 7.82
C TYR A 51 8.22 5.66 6.49
N ILE A 52 6.92 5.38 6.54
CA ILE A 52 6.12 5.16 5.32
C ILE A 52 6.13 6.40 4.43
N LYS A 53 6.04 7.61 5.03
CA LYS A 53 6.15 8.88 4.29
C LYS A 53 7.52 9.04 3.64
N GLU A 54 8.59 8.75 4.36
CA GLU A 54 9.96 8.80 3.84
C GLU A 54 10.12 7.86 2.64
N TRP A 55 9.70 6.61 2.76
CA TRP A 55 9.74 5.63 1.66
C TRP A 55 8.87 6.03 0.48
N PHE A 56 7.71 6.64 0.72
CA PHE A 56 6.84 7.15 -0.33
C PHE A 56 7.56 8.23 -1.14
N VAL A 57 8.18 9.20 -0.47
CA VAL A 57 8.94 10.29 -1.10
C VAL A 57 10.14 9.74 -1.87
N GLU A 58 10.91 8.84 -1.28
CA GLU A 58 12.05 8.19 -1.95
C GLU A 58 11.63 7.43 -3.22
N ARG A 59 10.53 6.65 -3.14
CA ARG A 59 9.98 5.95 -4.30
C ARG A 59 9.46 6.92 -5.36
N PHE A 60 8.92 8.07 -4.97
CA PHE A 60 8.49 9.10 -5.91
C PHE A 60 9.67 9.61 -6.75
N PHE A 61 10.83 9.86 -6.11
CA PHE A 61 12.05 10.22 -6.82
C PHE A 61 12.52 9.12 -7.78
N LEU A 62 12.54 7.86 -7.32
CA LEU A 62 12.93 6.73 -8.18
C LEU A 62 12.03 6.60 -9.42
N LEU A 63 10.73 6.82 -9.27
CA LEU A 63 9.77 6.80 -10.38
C LEU A 63 9.99 7.98 -11.34
N MET A 64 10.32 9.17 -10.82
CA MET A 64 10.70 10.31 -11.66
C MET A 64 11.98 10.04 -12.46
N GLU A 65 13.02 9.52 -11.81
CA GLU A 65 14.30 9.21 -12.45
C GLU A 65 14.17 8.16 -13.55
N THR A 66 13.34 7.14 -13.33
CA THR A 66 13.09 6.08 -14.32
C THR A 66 12.18 6.54 -15.46
N ALA A 67 11.24 7.45 -15.20
CA ALA A 67 10.32 8.00 -16.20
C ALA A 67 11.00 8.79 -17.32
N PHE A 68 12.21 9.31 -17.12
CA PHE A 68 12.98 9.96 -18.20
C PHE A 68 13.25 9.02 -19.39
N LYS A 69 13.27 7.70 -19.16
CA LYS A 69 13.56 6.70 -20.18
C LYS A 69 12.32 6.25 -20.96
N ASP A 70 11.12 6.59 -20.50
CA ASP A 70 9.85 6.17 -21.08
C ASP A 70 8.95 7.38 -21.41
N LYS A 71 8.71 7.59 -22.71
CA LYS A 71 7.94 8.73 -23.21
C LYS A 71 6.46 8.67 -22.82
N ASP A 72 5.94 7.48 -22.54
CA ASP A 72 4.55 7.23 -22.18
C ASP A 72 4.34 7.19 -20.65
N SER A 73 5.41 7.39 -19.87
CA SER A 73 5.31 7.42 -18.41
C SER A 73 4.48 8.59 -17.90
N TYR A 74 3.47 8.27 -17.08
CA TYR A 74 2.67 9.27 -16.37
C TYR A 74 3.52 10.22 -15.51
N PHE A 75 4.66 9.76 -14.99
CA PHE A 75 5.55 10.55 -14.14
C PHE A 75 6.39 11.58 -14.92
N ARG A 76 6.37 11.54 -16.25
CA ARG A 76 7.09 12.49 -17.10
C ARG A 76 6.66 13.94 -16.87
N LYS A 77 5.41 14.19 -16.50
CA LYS A 77 4.94 15.55 -16.16
C LYS A 77 5.65 16.17 -14.94
N TYR A 78 6.39 15.37 -14.17
CA TYR A 78 7.19 15.83 -13.04
C TYR A 78 8.66 15.99 -13.40
N SER A 79 9.09 15.64 -14.61
CA SER A 79 10.51 15.57 -15.01
C SER A 79 11.22 16.93 -15.00
N GLU A 80 10.47 18.02 -15.04
CA GLU A 80 11.01 19.39 -15.04
C GLU A 80 11.15 19.98 -13.63
N LEU A 81 10.66 19.28 -12.60
CA LEU A 81 10.78 19.72 -11.21
C LEU A 81 12.21 19.57 -10.71
N THR A 82 12.67 20.56 -9.95
CA THR A 82 13.86 20.43 -9.10
C THR A 82 13.64 19.39 -8.01
N LYS A 83 14.73 18.93 -7.38
CA LYS A 83 14.63 17.94 -6.30
C LYS A 83 13.80 18.49 -5.12
N GLU A 84 13.97 19.77 -4.82
CA GLU A 84 13.26 20.48 -3.76
C GLU A 84 11.76 20.55 -4.06
N GLU A 85 11.38 20.95 -5.28
CA GLU A 85 9.97 21.01 -5.71
C GLU A 85 9.33 19.62 -5.73
N ALA A 86 10.05 18.59 -6.20
CA ALA A 86 9.58 17.22 -6.19
C ALA A 86 9.39 16.68 -4.76
N ARG A 87 10.28 17.05 -3.82
CA ARG A 87 10.14 16.70 -2.40
C ARG A 87 8.90 17.37 -1.79
N GLU A 88 8.70 18.65 -2.06
CA GLU A 88 7.55 19.39 -1.55
C GLU A 88 6.24 18.83 -2.11
N LEU A 89 6.19 18.56 -3.42
CA LEU A 89 5.04 18.00 -4.10
C LEU A 89 4.70 16.60 -3.59
N SER A 90 5.68 15.69 -3.53
CA SER A 90 5.47 14.33 -3.03
C SER A 90 5.03 14.31 -1.57
N SER A 91 5.60 15.19 -0.72
CA SER A 91 5.12 15.37 0.65
C SER A 91 3.66 15.85 0.67
N LYS A 92 3.28 16.84 -0.15
CA LYS A 92 1.89 17.31 -0.24
C LYS A 92 0.93 16.21 -0.72
N ILE A 93 1.35 15.38 -1.67
CA ILE A 93 0.56 14.23 -2.15
C ILE A 93 0.37 13.22 -1.02
N TRP A 94 1.43 12.91 -0.27
CA TRP A 94 1.32 12.07 0.91
C TRP A 94 0.33 12.67 1.91
N ASP A 95 0.56 13.89 2.37
CA ASP A 95 -0.23 14.51 3.45
C ASP A 95 -1.71 14.65 3.09
N ASN A 96 -2.03 14.90 1.82
CA ASN A 96 -3.41 15.15 1.38
C ASN A 96 -4.15 13.91 0.88
N ILE A 97 -3.45 12.86 0.46
CA ILE A 97 -4.06 11.70 -0.19
C ILE A 97 -3.68 10.42 0.56
N ASN A 98 -2.41 10.01 0.48
CA ASN A 98 -2.00 8.69 0.97
C ASN A 98 -1.99 8.60 2.50
N GLY A 99 -1.51 9.65 3.17
CA GLY A 99 -1.51 9.75 4.63
C GLY A 99 -2.91 9.79 5.22
N LYS A 100 -3.86 10.50 4.57
CA LYS A 100 -5.28 10.45 4.96
C LYS A 100 -5.88 9.07 4.74
N ASN A 101 -5.67 8.45 3.58
CA ASN A 101 -6.15 7.10 3.33
C ASN A 101 -5.57 6.10 4.34
N TYR A 102 -4.29 6.25 4.69
CA TYR A 102 -3.63 5.44 5.70
C TYR A 102 -4.31 5.57 7.07
N SER A 103 -4.45 6.78 7.58
CA SER A 103 -5.01 7.03 8.93
C SER A 103 -6.51 6.76 9.01
N GLU A 104 -7.26 7.07 7.96
CA GLU A 104 -8.72 6.99 7.97
C GLU A 104 -9.23 5.59 7.61
N ASN A 105 -8.53 4.83 6.77
CA ASN A 105 -9.04 3.58 6.20
C ASN A 105 -8.11 2.38 6.45
N ILE A 106 -6.82 2.49 6.15
CA ILE A 106 -5.91 1.32 6.12
C ILE A 106 -5.54 0.86 7.54
N VAL A 107 -4.97 1.74 8.37
CA VAL A 107 -4.42 1.36 9.68
C VAL A 107 -5.49 0.82 10.64
N LYS A 108 -6.75 1.26 10.48
CA LYS A 108 -7.89 0.77 11.27
C LYS A 108 -8.22 -0.70 11.03
N THR A 109 -7.74 -1.26 9.93
CA THR A 109 -7.91 -2.68 9.59
C THR A 109 -6.76 -3.56 10.07
N ARG A 110 -5.66 -2.98 10.60
CA ARG A 110 -4.44 -3.69 11.04
C ARG A 110 -4.73 -4.95 11.85
N TYR A 111 -5.56 -4.82 12.90
CA TYR A 111 -5.83 -5.93 13.83
C TYR A 111 -6.82 -6.98 13.29
N ARG A 112 -7.32 -6.79 12.07
CA ARG A 112 -8.06 -7.84 11.35
C ARG A 112 -7.11 -8.91 10.83
N ALA A 113 -5.86 -8.58 10.54
CA ALA A 113 -4.90 -9.54 10.02
C ALA A 113 -4.54 -10.68 11.01
N GLU A 114 -4.17 -11.84 10.47
CA GLU A 114 -3.64 -12.98 11.24
C GLU A 114 -2.18 -12.74 11.65
N LEU A 115 -1.40 -12.11 10.76
CA LEU A 115 0.00 -11.75 10.98
C LEU A 115 0.21 -10.25 10.76
N ILE A 116 0.92 -9.60 11.68
CA ILE A 116 1.39 -8.23 11.53
C ILE A 116 2.92 -8.25 11.54
N ILE A 117 3.52 -7.73 10.48
CA ILE A 117 4.98 -7.54 10.36
C ILE A 117 5.26 -6.06 10.51
N GLU A 118 5.97 -5.67 11.57
CA GLU A 118 6.36 -4.27 11.79
C GLU A 118 7.77 -4.02 11.23
N LYS A 119 7.86 -3.02 10.35
CA LYS A 119 9.11 -2.62 9.70
C LYS A 119 9.73 -1.39 10.36
N GLY A 120 11.04 -1.47 10.56
CA GLY A 120 11.89 -0.36 10.95
C GLY A 120 12.23 0.56 9.79
N LYS A 121 12.87 1.70 10.08
CA LYS A 121 13.18 2.79 9.12
C LYS A 121 13.91 2.32 7.85
N THR A 122 14.76 1.30 7.93
CA THR A 122 15.53 0.77 6.79
C THR A 122 14.89 -0.45 6.14
N HIS A 123 13.57 -0.63 6.33
CA HIS A 123 12.77 -1.77 5.88
C HIS A 123 13.11 -3.12 6.53
N ASN A 124 13.98 -3.15 7.54
CA ASN A 124 14.18 -4.34 8.37
C ASN A 124 12.89 -4.70 9.12
N ILE A 125 12.69 -5.98 9.40
CA ILE A 125 11.62 -6.42 10.30
C ILE A 125 12.09 -6.18 11.73
N GLU A 126 11.31 -5.46 12.53
CA GLU A 126 11.59 -5.20 13.95
C GLU A 126 10.75 -6.10 14.84
N ASN A 127 9.47 -6.27 14.51
CA ASN A 127 8.55 -7.12 15.29
C ASN A 127 7.69 -7.98 14.37
N ILE A 128 7.27 -9.13 14.89
CA ILE A 128 6.29 -10.00 14.27
C ILE A 128 5.24 -10.33 15.34
N MET A 129 3.97 -10.09 15.04
CA MET A 129 2.85 -10.43 15.90
C MET A 129 1.89 -11.35 15.15
N MET A 130 1.56 -12.49 15.76
CA MET A 130 0.65 -13.48 15.18
C MET A 130 -0.49 -13.74 16.14
N LYS A 131 -1.72 -13.82 15.64
CA LYS A 131 -2.86 -14.26 16.46
C LYS A 131 -2.63 -15.70 16.92
N LYS A 132 -2.97 -15.98 18.18
CA LYS A 132 -3.03 -17.36 18.68
C LYS A 132 -4.21 -18.06 18.01
N LEU A 133 -3.95 -19.29 17.56
CA LEU A 133 -4.96 -20.23 17.07
C LEU A 133 -5.70 -20.87 18.25
#